data_AF-B3CUR5-F1
#
_entry.id   AF-B3CUR5-F1
#
_cell.length_a   1.000
_cell.length_b   1.000
_cell.length_c   1.000
_cell.angle_alpha   90.00
_cell.angle_beta   90.00
_cell.angle_gamma   90.00
#
_symmetry.space_group_name_H-M   'P 1'
#
loop_
_entity.id
_entity.type
_entity.pdbx_description
1 polymer ?
#
loop_
_entity_poly.entity_id
_entity_poly.type
_entity_poly.pdbx_seq_one_letter_code
_entity_poly.pdbx_strand_id
1 'polypeptide(L)' 'MYLQSFFRRMFQTVSIKPYEKRQEIILETQQEFIPLAEYLKLPKIAIELNKYCELYAT' A
#
# COMPACT_ATOMS: atom_id res chain seq x y z
N MET A 1 -4.24 -8.53 -13.11
CA MET A 1 -5.10 -7.34 -13.35
C MET A 1 -5.90 -6.88 -12.11
N TYR A 2 -6.19 -7.76 -11.14
CA TYR A 2 -6.98 -7.40 -9.95
C TYR A 2 -6.18 -6.66 -8.85
N LEU A 3 -4.97 -7.12 -8.50
CA LEU A 3 -4.14 -6.47 -7.47
C LEU A 3 -3.84 -4.99 -7.79
N GLN A 4 -3.46 -4.69 -9.02
CA GLN A 4 -3.10 -3.33 -9.43
C GLN A 4 -4.29 -2.36 -9.33
N SER A 5 -5.50 -2.83 -9.65
CA SER A 5 -6.74 -2.05 -9.51
C SER A 5 -7.15 -1.86 -8.05
N PHE A 6 -6.91 -2.86 -7.20
CA PHE A 6 -7.16 -2.80 -5.76
C PHE A 6 -6.25 -1.76 -5.09
N PHE A 7 -4.93 -1.82 -5.34
CA PHE A 7 -3.97 -0.87 -4.79
C PHE A 7 -4.25 0.57 -5.17
N ARG A 8 -4.56 0.81 -6.45
CA ARG A 8 -4.89 2.16 -6.92
C ARG A 8 -6.11 2.74 -6.22
N ARG A 9 -7.17 1.93 -5.99
CA ARG A 9 -8.33 2.38 -5.19
C ARG A 9 -7.98 2.61 -3.73
N MET A 10 -7.09 1.79 -3.18
CA MET A 10 -6.64 1.94 -1.81
C MET A 10 -5.95 3.29 -1.62
N PHE A 11 -4.99 3.66 -2.47
CA PHE A 11 -4.30 4.95 -2.37
C PHE A 11 -5.22 6.16 -2.60
N GLN A 12 -6.15 6.07 -3.55
CA GLN A 12 -7.10 7.16 -3.80
C GLN A 12 -8.05 7.39 -2.62
N THR A 13 -8.42 6.33 -1.89
CA THR A 13 -9.38 6.43 -0.79
C THR A 13 -8.72 6.70 0.56
N VAL A 14 -7.47 6.27 0.78
CA VAL A 14 -6.77 6.49 2.05
C VAL A 14 -6.50 7.98 2.30
N SER A 15 -6.18 8.78 1.29
CA SER A 15 -5.92 10.22 1.50
C SER A 15 -7.11 10.95 2.14
N ILE A 16 -8.33 10.46 1.88
CA ILE A 16 -9.60 11.00 2.39
C ILE A 16 -9.94 10.42 3.77
N LYS A 17 -9.32 9.31 4.18
CA LYS A 17 -9.58 8.64 5.46
C LYS A 17 -8.94 9.39 6.64
N PRO A 18 -9.54 9.31 7.84
CA PRO A 18 -8.96 9.84 9.07
C PRO A 18 -7.63 9.15 9.37
N TYR A 19 -6.73 9.88 10.06
CA TYR A 19 -5.34 9.50 10.31
C TYR A 19 -5.17 8.07 10.86
N GLU A 20 -5.97 7.67 11.85
CA GLU A 20 -5.93 6.34 12.47
C GLU A 20 -6.14 5.22 11.44
N LYS A 21 -7.14 5.37 10.57
CA LYS A 21 -7.38 4.41 9.47
C LYS A 21 -6.28 4.43 8.42
N ARG A 22 -5.56 5.54 8.26
CA ARG A 22 -4.39 5.58 7.36
C ARG A 22 -3.26 4.75 7.93
N GLN A 23 -3.01 4.86 9.24
CA GLN A 23 -1.98 4.10 9.96
C GLN A 23 -2.25 2.59 9.92
N GLU A 24 -3.50 2.15 10.14
CA GLU A 24 -3.88 0.73 9.99
C GLU A 24 -3.57 0.22 8.58
N ILE A 25 -3.94 0.99 7.55
CA ILE A 25 -3.73 0.59 6.16
C ILE A 25 -2.24 0.58 5.79
N ILE A 26 -1.43 1.47 6.35
CA ILE A 26 0.03 1.46 6.16
C ILE A 26 0.63 0.20 6.78
N LEU A 27 0.23 -0.15 8.00
CA LEU A 27 0.65 -1.36 8.69
C LEU A 27 0.32 -2.62 7.88
N GLU A 28 -0.93 -2.76 7.42
CA GLU A 28 -1.33 -3.86 6.54
C GLU A 28 -0.52 -3.87 5.24
N THR A 29 -0.28 -2.70 4.64
CA THR A 29 0.53 -2.57 3.42
C THR A 29 1.94 -3.07 3.62
N GLN A 30 2.59 -2.69 4.72
CA GLN A 30 3.95 -3.08 5.03
C GLN A 30 4.07 -4.58 5.37
N GLN A 31 3.10 -5.12 6.11
CA GLN A 31 3.18 -6.49 6.63
C GLN A 31 2.67 -7.56 5.66
N GLU A 32 1.64 -7.26 4.87
CA GLU A 32 1.02 -8.25 3.99
C GLU A 32 1.31 -7.98 2.51
N PHE A 33 1.12 -6.74 2.06
CA PHE A 33 1.09 -6.44 0.63
C PHE A 33 2.47 -6.28 0.00
N ILE A 34 3.44 -5.69 0.70
CA ILE A 34 4.83 -5.61 0.23
C ILE A 34 5.45 -7.01 0.11
N PRO A 35 5.41 -7.88 1.15
CA PRO A 35 5.92 -9.24 1.04
C PRO A 35 5.21 -10.05 -0.04
N LEU A 36 3.90 -9.87 -0.22
CA LEU A 36 3.16 -10.52 -1.30
C LEU A 36 3.62 -10.05 -2.68
N ALA A 37 3.86 -8.75 -2.87
CA ALA A 37 4.37 -8.21 -4.13
C ALA A 37 5.78 -8.72 -4.46
N GLU A 38 6.63 -8.84 -3.45
CA GLU A 38 7.97 -9.44 -3.58
C GLU A 38 7.89 -10.93 -3.92
N TYR A 39 7.05 -11.69 -3.22
CA TYR A 39 6.80 -13.11 -3.47
C TYR A 39 6.32 -13.37 -4.91
N LEU A 40 5.39 -12.54 -5.39
CA LEU A 40 4.86 -12.60 -6.75
C LEU A 40 5.84 -12.07 -7.82
N LYS A 41 7.04 -11.64 -7.43
CA LYS A 41 8.06 -11.04 -8.31
C LYS A 41 7.53 -9.83 -9.08
N LEU A 42 6.80 -8.95 -8.38
CA LEU A 42 6.23 -7.71 -8.88
C LEU A 42 6.98 -6.48 -8.32
N PRO A 43 8.26 -6.26 -8.70
CA PRO A 43 9.11 -5.26 -8.05
C PRO A 43 8.61 -3.83 -8.22
N LYS A 44 7.97 -3.50 -9.35
CA LYS A 44 7.37 -2.17 -9.56
C LYS A 44 6.29 -1.85 -8.52
N ILE A 45 5.48 -2.84 -8.17
CA ILE A 45 4.40 -2.69 -7.18
C ILE A 45 4.99 -2.57 -5.77
N ALA A 46 5.97 -3.42 -5.43
CA ALA A 46 6.65 -3.33 -4.14
C ALA A 46 7.30 -1.95 -3.92
N ILE A 47 7.92 -1.37 -4.95
CA ILE A 47 8.51 -0.02 -4.87
C ILE A 47 7.42 1.06 -4.68
N GLU A 48 6.31 0.99 -5.40
CA GLU A 48 5.19 1.93 -5.24
C GLU A 48 4.57 1.86 -3.83
N LEU A 49 4.41 0.64 -3.30
CA LEU A 49 3.91 0.42 -1.94
C LEU A 49 4.87 0.97 -0.87
N ASN A 50 6.17 0.76 -1.03
CA ASN A 50 7.18 1.32 -0.13
C ASN A 50 7.15 2.85 -0.12
N LYS A 51 7.17 3.49 -1.30
CA LYS A 51 7.08 4.96 -1.42
C LYS A 51 5.82 5.52 -0.78
N TYR A 52 4.70 4.82 -0.94
CA TYR A 52 3.47 5.22 -0.29
C TYR A 52 3.58 5.14 1.23
N CYS A 53 4.12 4.04 1.77
CA CYS A 53 4.28 3.90 3.22
C CYS A 53 5.19 5.00 3.77
N GLU A 54 6.30 5.32 3.09
CA GLU A 54 7.20 6.43 3.46
C GLU A 54 6.48 7.78 3.50
N LEU A 55 5.59 8.06 2.53
CA LEU A 55 4.85 9.33 2.43
C LEU A 55 3.84 9.55 3.56
N TYR A 56 3.30 8.47 4.14
CA TYR A 56 2.20 8.56 5.09
C TYR A 56 2.51 7.94 6.47
N ALA A 57 3.71 7.41 6.70
CA ALA A 57 4.15 6.88 7.99
C ALA A 57 4.48 7.96 9.04
N THR A 58 4.22 9.24 8.74
CA THR A 58 4.43 10.38 9.66
C THR A 58 3.16 10.67 10.45
#